data_AF-A0A914D2X2-F1
#
_entry.id   AF-A0A914D2X2-F1
#
_cell.length_a   1.000
_cell.length_b   1.000
_cell.length_c   1.000
_cell.angle_alpha   90.00
_cell.angle_beta   90.00
_cell.angle_gamma   90.00
#
_symmetry.space_group_name_H-M   'P 1'
#
loop_
_entity.id
_entity.type
_entity.pdbx_description
1 polymer ?
#
loop_
_entity_poly.entity_id
_entity_poly.type
_entity_poly.pdbx_seq_one_letter_code
_entity_poly.pdbx_strand_id
1 'polypeptide(L)'
;MMAAQNNTRVLVTGASGYLATHCVQQLLSGGYAVRGTVRSLKNPDKIQPLRSLNFAKERLELVEADLEKADTWPRVVESCDYVLHVASPFPPVGDENTIRTALDGTLNVLKACAKCHSVKKVVLTSSIAAIMYGNDNHGKTVTEKDWSNIDGKNINTYQKSKTIAETAAWDFVKTIPDGDNKFKLTCLNPGFIVGPSLTEVEGTSVTIIKRIMNREMPGLPMLNFHMVDVRDCAKAHILAMENPKSD
;
A
#
# COMPACT_ATOMS: atom_id res chain seq x y z
N MET A 1 -4.83 -15.72 -15.61
CA MET A 1 -4.38 -15.96 -14.22
C MET A 1 -3.98 -17.41 -14.14
N MET A 2 -2.74 -17.70 -13.73
CA MET A 2 -2.42 -19.06 -13.28
C MET A 2 -3.20 -19.29 -11.99
N ALA A 3 -3.89 -20.43 -11.87
CA ALA A 3 -4.57 -20.77 -10.63
C ALA A 3 -3.54 -20.78 -9.49
N ALA A 4 -3.82 -20.04 -8.41
CA ALA A 4 -2.97 -20.07 -7.22
C ALA A 4 -2.79 -21.53 -6.78
N GLN A 5 -1.55 -21.95 -6.50
CA GLN A 5 -1.36 -23.24 -5.83
C GLN A 5 -2.12 -23.20 -4.50
N ASN A 6 -2.81 -24.28 -4.15
CA ASN A 6 -3.77 -24.41 -3.04
C ASN A 6 -3.26 -23.99 -1.63
N ASN A 7 -2.05 -23.44 -1.49
CA ASN A 7 -1.45 -23.04 -0.24
C ASN A 7 -0.72 -21.70 -0.24
N THR A 8 -0.79 -20.88 -1.31
CA THR A 8 -0.10 -19.58 -1.33
C THR A 8 -0.79 -18.57 -0.42
N ARG A 9 -0.04 -18.04 0.57
CA ARG A 9 -0.53 -17.04 1.52
C ARG A 9 0.03 -15.66 1.23
N VAL A 10 -0.87 -14.68 1.14
CA VAL A 10 -0.53 -13.26 0.89
C VAL A 10 -0.90 -12.42 2.10
N LEU A 11 0.08 -11.72 2.65
CA LEU A 11 -0.14 -10.69 3.66
C LEU A 11 -0.58 -9.38 2.98
N VAL A 12 -1.68 -8.79 3.40
CA VAL A 12 -2.11 -7.44 2.99
C VAL A 12 -2.13 -6.54 4.21
N THR A 13 -1.21 -5.59 4.29
CA THR A 13 -1.14 -4.68 5.44
C THR A 13 -2.21 -3.60 5.33
N GLY A 14 -2.89 -3.27 6.43
CA GLY A 14 -3.93 -2.24 6.44
C GLY A 14 -5.14 -2.65 5.59
N ALA A 15 -5.54 -3.91 5.69
CA ALA A 15 -6.55 -4.56 4.86
C ALA A 15 -7.88 -3.79 4.78
N SER A 16 -8.25 -3.06 5.84
CA SER A 16 -9.47 -2.24 5.88
C SER A 16 -9.37 -0.90 5.16
N GLY A 17 -8.24 -0.59 4.52
CA GLY A 17 -8.06 0.59 3.67
C GLY A 17 -8.80 0.48 2.34
N TYR A 18 -9.05 1.62 1.70
CA TYR A 18 -9.80 1.72 0.44
C TYR A 18 -9.21 0.83 -0.66
N LEU A 19 -7.93 1.02 -1.02
CA LEU A 19 -7.24 0.15 -1.99
C LEU A 19 -7.06 -1.29 -1.46
N ALA A 20 -6.67 -1.42 -0.19
CA ALA A 20 -6.34 -2.71 0.39
C ALA A 20 -7.53 -3.69 0.39
N THR A 21 -8.76 -3.21 0.61
CA THR A 21 -9.96 -4.07 0.57
C THR A 21 -10.19 -4.64 -0.83
N HIS A 22 -9.90 -3.87 -1.89
CA HIS A 22 -9.95 -4.36 -3.27
C HIS A 22 -8.85 -5.41 -3.54
N CYS A 23 -7.64 -5.21 -3.01
CA CYS A 23 -6.58 -6.22 -3.08
C CYS A 23 -7.03 -7.53 -2.40
N VAL A 24 -7.60 -7.44 -1.19
CA VAL A 24 -8.13 -8.61 -0.47
C VAL A 24 -9.23 -9.31 -1.27
N GLN A 25 -10.20 -8.56 -1.80
CA GLN A 25 -11.29 -9.13 -2.59
C GLN A 25 -10.77 -9.89 -3.82
N GLN A 26 -9.83 -9.30 -4.57
CA GLN A 26 -9.29 -9.92 -5.77
C GLN A 26 -8.40 -11.12 -5.46
N LEU A 27 -7.59 -11.07 -4.39
CA LEU A 27 -6.79 -12.20 -3.92
C LEU A 27 -7.68 -13.38 -3.50
N LEU A 28 -8.72 -13.13 -2.69
CA LEU A 28 -9.67 -14.15 -2.27
C LEU A 28 -10.39 -14.78 -3.48
N SER A 29 -10.76 -13.96 -4.47
CA SER A 29 -11.38 -14.43 -5.72
C SER A 29 -10.40 -15.22 -6.59
N GLY A 30 -9.11 -14.89 -6.54
CA GLY A 30 -8.01 -15.61 -7.22
C GLY A 30 -7.60 -16.91 -6.54
N GLY A 31 -8.22 -17.27 -5.41
CA GLY A 31 -7.95 -18.52 -4.70
C GLY A 31 -6.85 -18.45 -3.63
N TYR A 32 -6.28 -17.27 -3.37
CA TYR A 32 -5.23 -17.09 -2.37
C TYR A 32 -5.77 -17.15 -0.94
N ALA A 33 -4.95 -17.68 -0.02
CA ALA A 33 -5.14 -17.43 1.41
C ALA A 33 -4.64 -16.02 1.73
N VAL A 34 -5.45 -15.22 2.41
CA VAL A 34 -5.13 -13.82 2.71
C VAL A 34 -5.01 -13.64 4.21
N ARG A 35 -3.88 -13.11 4.67
CA ARG A 35 -3.74 -12.54 6.00
C ARG A 35 -3.86 -11.03 5.89
N GLY A 36 -4.93 -10.45 6.42
CA GLY A 36 -5.16 -9.00 6.42
C GLY A 36 -4.82 -8.39 7.78
N THR A 37 -3.99 -7.36 7.82
CA THR A 37 -3.77 -6.62 9.07
C THR A 37 -4.78 -5.49 9.26
N VAL A 38 -5.27 -5.33 10.48
CA VAL A 38 -6.11 -4.19 10.90
C VAL A 38 -5.56 -3.61 12.21
N ARG A 39 -5.83 -2.33 12.49
CA ARG A 39 -5.40 -1.71 13.77
C ARG A 39 -6.10 -2.32 14.97
N SER A 40 -7.39 -2.65 14.83
CA SER A 40 -8.13 -3.36 15.87
C SER A 40 -9.19 -4.28 15.29
N LEU A 41 -9.23 -5.51 15.80
CA LEU A 41 -10.28 -6.50 15.55
C LEU A 41 -11.58 -6.18 16.30
N LYS A 42 -11.57 -5.19 17.19
CA LYS A 42 -12.74 -4.73 17.94
C LYS A 42 -13.56 -3.68 17.18
N ASN A 43 -13.11 -3.23 16.01
CA ASN A 43 -13.82 -2.25 15.20
C ASN A 43 -14.67 -2.95 14.12
N PRO A 44 -15.98 -3.16 14.34
CA PRO A 44 -16.85 -3.85 13.38
C PRO A 44 -16.89 -3.14 12.02
N ASP A 45 -16.94 -1.81 11.99
CA ASP A 45 -17.05 -1.02 10.75
C ASP A 45 -15.86 -1.24 9.81
N LYS A 46 -14.67 -1.52 10.37
CA LYS A 46 -13.46 -1.80 9.60
C LYS A 46 -13.31 -3.27 9.22
N ILE A 47 -13.87 -4.21 9.98
CA ILE A 47 -13.66 -5.66 9.77
C ILE A 47 -14.84 -6.35 9.07
N GLN A 48 -16.07 -5.92 9.29
CA GLN A 48 -17.27 -6.55 8.73
C GLN A 48 -17.28 -6.51 7.19
N PRO A 49 -16.88 -5.41 6.54
CA PRO A 49 -16.78 -5.40 5.08
C PRO A 49 -15.81 -6.46 4.54
N LEU A 50 -14.66 -6.65 5.21
CA LEU A 50 -13.68 -7.69 4.86
C LEU A 50 -14.23 -9.10 5.05
N ARG A 51 -14.92 -9.35 6.18
CA ARG A 51 -15.54 -10.64 6.49
C ARG A 51 -16.72 -10.98 5.58
N SER A 52 -17.32 -9.97 4.96
CA SER A 52 -18.45 -10.12 4.03
C SER A 52 -18.01 -10.36 2.59
N LEU A 53 -16.71 -10.31 2.29
CA LEU A 53 -16.19 -10.64 0.96
C LEU A 53 -16.40 -12.13 0.64
N ASN A 54 -16.59 -12.42 -0.64
CA ASN A 54 -16.65 -13.79 -1.12
C ASN A 54 -15.36 -14.54 -0.73
N PHE A 55 -15.52 -15.78 -0.28
CA PHE A 55 -14.44 -16.67 0.17
C PHE A 55 -13.70 -16.24 1.45
N ALA A 56 -14.14 -15.17 2.13
CA ALA A 56 -13.48 -14.69 3.34
C ALA A 56 -13.56 -15.69 4.49
N LYS A 57 -14.66 -16.44 4.63
CA LYS A 57 -14.82 -17.42 5.71
C LYS A 57 -13.78 -18.54 5.62
N GLU A 58 -13.40 -18.90 4.41
CA GLU A 58 -12.52 -20.02 4.11
C GLU A 58 -11.05 -19.59 4.02
N ARG A 59 -10.79 -18.37 3.53
CA ARG A 59 -9.44 -17.94 3.11
C ARG A 59 -8.94 -16.63 3.73
N LEU A 60 -9.74 -15.92 4.53
CA LEU A 60 -9.30 -14.67 5.18
C LEU A 60 -8.99 -14.87 6.68
N GLU A 61 -7.75 -14.61 7.04
CA GLU A 61 -7.30 -14.43 8.42
C GLU A 61 -7.13 -12.93 8.70
N LEU A 62 -7.77 -12.38 9.74
CA LEU A 62 -7.53 -11.01 10.18
C LEU A 62 -6.69 -11.01 11.46
N VAL A 63 -5.62 -10.20 11.47
CA VAL A 63 -4.72 -10.05 12.62
C VAL A 63 -4.55 -8.57 12.99
N GLU A 64 -4.36 -8.29 14.28
CA GLU A 64 -4.01 -6.95 14.73
C GLU A 64 -2.53 -6.67 14.46
N ALA A 65 -2.23 -5.55 13.80
CA ALA A 65 -0.87 -5.06 13.65
C ALA A 65 -0.86 -3.54 13.59
N ASP A 66 0.23 -2.96 14.10
CA ASP A 66 0.48 -1.53 14.09
C ASP A 66 1.84 -1.27 13.45
N LEU A 67 1.89 -0.33 12.50
CA LEU A 67 3.11 0.01 11.79
C LEU A 67 4.23 0.45 12.74
N GLU A 68 3.87 1.07 13.86
CA GLU A 68 4.82 1.59 14.84
C GLU A 68 5.32 0.52 15.81
N LYS A 69 4.68 -0.65 15.86
CA LYS A 69 5.04 -1.75 16.78
C LYS A 69 5.87 -2.80 16.06
N ALA A 70 7.17 -2.55 15.92
CA ALA A 70 8.15 -3.41 15.24
C ALA A 70 8.02 -4.90 15.64
N ASP A 71 7.84 -5.18 16.92
CA ASP A 71 7.81 -6.55 17.47
C ASP A 71 6.62 -7.39 17.02
N THR A 72 5.57 -6.77 16.45
CA THR A 72 4.41 -7.49 15.95
C THR A 72 4.66 -8.13 14.57
N TRP A 73 5.54 -7.53 13.77
CA TRP A 73 5.69 -7.88 12.37
C TRP A 73 6.26 -9.28 12.11
N PRO A 74 7.24 -9.81 12.88
CA PRO A 74 7.75 -11.17 12.66
C PRO A 74 6.64 -12.25 12.65
N ARG A 75 5.73 -12.20 13.62
CA ARG A 75 4.58 -13.12 13.68
C ARG A 75 3.58 -12.88 12.53
N VAL A 76 3.39 -11.62 12.15
CA VAL A 76 2.43 -11.25 11.10
C VAL A 76 2.88 -11.74 9.73
N VAL A 77 4.18 -11.62 9.40
CA VAL A 77 4.74 -12.08 8.12
C VAL A 77 4.96 -13.59 8.05
N GLU A 78 5.01 -14.26 9.20
CA GLU A 78 5.30 -15.70 9.29
C GLU A 78 4.39 -16.53 8.38
N SER A 79 5.00 -17.44 7.62
CA SER A 79 4.33 -18.36 6.69
C SER A 79 3.55 -17.65 5.57
N CYS A 80 3.86 -16.38 5.28
CA CYS A 80 3.39 -15.70 4.07
C CYS A 80 4.41 -15.87 2.95
N ASP A 81 3.93 -16.15 1.74
CA ASP A 81 4.75 -16.20 0.51
C ASP A 81 4.97 -14.81 -0.06
N TYR A 82 3.98 -13.94 0.07
CA TYR A 82 3.98 -12.61 -0.53
C TYR A 82 3.43 -11.58 0.45
N VAL A 83 3.89 -10.33 0.30
CA VAL A 83 3.40 -9.20 1.10
C VAL A 83 2.99 -8.06 0.18
N LEU A 84 1.73 -7.64 0.25
CA LEU A 84 1.26 -6.37 -0.28
C LEU A 84 1.29 -5.35 0.87
N HIS A 85 2.33 -4.53 0.91
CA HIS A 85 2.45 -3.47 1.90
C HIS A 85 1.70 -2.22 1.44
N VAL A 86 0.39 -2.19 1.75
CA VAL A 86 -0.55 -1.12 1.35
C VAL A 86 -0.78 -0.09 2.47
N ALA A 87 -0.54 -0.49 3.72
CA ALA A 87 -0.75 0.35 4.89
C ALA A 87 0.11 1.62 4.83
N SER A 88 -0.53 2.76 5.07
CA SER A 88 0.10 4.07 5.16
C SER A 88 -0.57 4.86 6.27
N PRO A 89 0.14 5.79 6.93
CA PRO A 89 -0.48 6.73 7.87
C PRO A 89 -1.67 7.47 7.23
N PHE A 90 -2.74 7.65 8.01
CA PHE A 90 -3.95 8.37 7.61
C PHE A 90 -4.54 9.11 8.82
N PRO A 91 -5.00 10.38 8.66
CA PRO A 91 -5.02 11.15 7.42
C PRO A 91 -3.60 11.52 6.94
N PRO A 92 -3.38 11.82 5.65
CA PRO A 92 -2.06 12.19 5.11
C PRO A 92 -1.70 13.64 5.45
N VAL A 93 -1.93 14.05 6.70
CA VAL A 93 -1.57 15.37 7.20
C VAL A 93 -0.13 15.26 7.64
N GLY A 94 0.78 15.94 6.95
CA GLY A 94 2.18 15.76 7.20
C GLY A 94 2.74 16.79 8.17
N ASP A 95 2.90 16.34 9.41
CA ASP A 95 3.97 16.77 10.30
C ASP A 95 5.18 15.84 10.14
N GLU A 96 6.29 16.15 10.81
CA GLU A 96 7.48 15.31 10.82
C GLU A 96 7.20 13.90 11.38
N ASN A 97 6.26 13.78 12.33
CA ASN A 97 5.84 12.48 12.87
C ASN A 97 5.27 11.58 11.77
N THR A 98 4.47 12.12 10.86
CA THR A 98 3.87 11.35 9.77
C THR A 98 4.91 10.85 8.77
N ILE A 99 5.98 11.62 8.52
CA ILE A 99 7.14 11.13 7.75
C ILE A 99 7.77 9.95 8.47
N ARG A 100 8.03 10.10 9.77
CA ARG A 100 8.66 9.07 10.59
C ARG A 100 7.82 7.80 10.64
N THR A 101 6.52 7.88 10.90
CA THR A 101 5.62 6.72 10.92
C THR A 101 5.57 6.02 9.56
N ALA A 102 5.61 6.76 8.45
CA ALA A 102 5.65 6.15 7.11
C ALA A 102 6.98 5.41 6.87
N LEU A 103 8.11 6.03 7.24
CA LEU A 103 9.45 5.46 7.13
C LEU A 103 9.61 4.23 8.02
N ASP A 104 9.39 4.40 9.33
CA ASP A 104 9.56 3.35 10.34
C ASP A 104 8.58 2.21 10.08
N GLY A 105 7.33 2.52 9.72
CA GLY A 105 6.33 1.52 9.33
C GLY A 105 6.76 0.67 8.15
N THR A 106 7.29 1.30 7.10
CA THR A 106 7.81 0.59 5.92
C THR A 106 8.98 -0.30 6.31
N LEU A 107 9.96 0.24 7.03
CA LEU A 107 11.14 -0.51 7.44
C LEU A 107 10.82 -1.65 8.41
N ASN A 108 9.84 -1.49 9.30
CA ASN A 108 9.43 -2.54 10.25
C ASN A 108 8.89 -3.77 9.51
N VAL A 109 8.05 -3.56 8.49
CA VAL A 109 7.53 -4.65 7.64
C VAL A 109 8.66 -5.31 6.86
N LEU A 110 9.52 -4.52 6.20
CA LEU A 110 10.60 -5.04 5.36
C LEU A 110 11.66 -5.80 6.17
N LYS A 111 12.02 -5.30 7.37
CA LYS A 111 12.91 -6.00 8.30
C LYS A 111 12.34 -7.34 8.76
N ALA A 112 11.03 -7.43 8.99
CA ALA A 112 10.39 -8.70 9.31
C ALA A 112 10.41 -9.66 8.11
N CYS A 113 10.18 -9.16 6.89
CA CYS A 113 10.26 -9.96 5.66
C CYS A 113 11.67 -10.50 5.40
N ALA A 114 12.70 -9.70 5.67
CA ALA A 114 14.10 -10.11 5.54
C ALA A 114 14.48 -11.26 6.51
N LYS A 115 13.78 -11.38 7.63
CA LYS A 115 13.98 -12.48 8.59
C LYS A 115 13.07 -13.69 8.33
N CYS A 116 12.17 -13.61 7.35
CA CYS A 116 11.17 -14.63 7.09
C CYS A 116 11.41 -15.29 5.73
N HIS A 117 12.09 -16.44 5.71
CA HIS A 117 12.49 -17.15 4.48
C HIS A 117 11.33 -17.59 3.57
N SER A 118 10.08 -17.61 4.05
CA SER A 118 8.93 -17.92 3.19
C SER A 118 8.57 -16.77 2.25
N VAL A 119 8.93 -15.53 2.60
CA VAL A 119 8.55 -14.34 1.82
C VAL A 119 9.39 -14.26 0.55
N LYS A 120 8.76 -14.44 -0.61
CA LYS A 120 9.40 -14.40 -1.93
C LYS A 120 9.49 -12.97 -2.45
N LYS A 121 8.41 -12.20 -2.26
CA LYS A 121 8.30 -10.85 -2.82
C LYS A 121 7.40 -9.94 -1.98
N VAL A 122 7.80 -8.68 -1.89
CA VAL A 122 7.05 -7.58 -1.31
C VAL A 122 6.64 -6.61 -2.42
N VAL A 123 5.36 -6.28 -2.50
CA VAL A 123 4.84 -5.19 -3.34
C VAL A 123 4.48 -4.03 -2.43
N LEU A 124 5.20 -2.92 -2.53
CA LEU A 124 5.01 -1.70 -1.76
C LEU A 124 4.08 -0.74 -2.49
N THR A 125 3.02 -0.29 -1.82
CA THR A 125 2.18 0.80 -2.34
C THR A 125 2.81 2.16 -2.01
N SER A 126 3.47 2.73 -3.00
CA SER A 126 3.97 4.10 -2.97
C SER A 126 2.94 5.06 -3.61
N SER A 127 3.39 6.09 -4.33
CA SER A 127 2.56 7.05 -5.04
C SER A 127 3.37 7.78 -6.11
N ILE A 128 2.70 8.35 -7.11
CA ILE A 128 3.30 9.38 -7.98
C ILE A 128 3.91 10.55 -7.17
N ALA A 129 3.48 10.72 -5.90
CA ALA A 129 4.06 11.66 -4.96
C ALA A 129 5.59 11.49 -4.76
N ALA A 130 6.11 10.27 -4.95
CA ALA A 130 7.53 9.96 -4.89
C ALA A 130 8.30 10.25 -6.21
N ILE A 131 7.59 10.58 -7.30
CA ILE A 131 8.16 10.70 -8.66
C ILE A 131 8.16 12.14 -9.17
N MET A 132 7.02 12.84 -9.08
CA MET A 132 6.77 14.02 -9.94
C MET A 132 6.87 15.39 -9.27
N TYR A 133 7.23 15.49 -7.98
CA TYR A 133 7.14 16.74 -7.20
C TYR A 133 8.49 17.31 -6.80
N GLY A 134 8.51 18.61 -6.47
CA GLY A 134 9.72 19.34 -6.07
C GLY A 134 10.70 19.63 -7.22
N ASN A 135 10.43 19.12 -8.42
CA ASN A 135 11.20 19.38 -9.63
C ASN A 135 10.48 20.39 -10.54
N ASP A 136 11.23 21.09 -11.39
CA ASP A 136 10.65 21.89 -12.48
C ASP A 136 10.34 21.02 -13.71
N ASN A 137 9.29 20.21 -13.56
CA ASN A 137 8.87 19.18 -14.52
C ASN A 137 7.57 19.52 -15.25
N HIS A 138 7.17 20.80 -15.27
CA HIS A 138 5.96 21.23 -15.96
C HIS A 138 5.97 20.82 -17.44
N GLY A 139 4.94 20.09 -17.88
CA GLY A 139 4.78 19.63 -19.26
C GLY A 139 5.69 18.47 -19.69
N LYS A 140 6.45 17.87 -18.77
CA LYS A 140 7.34 16.74 -19.07
C LYS A 140 6.66 15.41 -18.77
N THR A 141 6.92 14.42 -19.61
CA THR A 141 6.61 13.02 -19.30
C THR A 141 7.56 12.53 -18.20
N VAL A 142 6.99 11.95 -17.14
CA VAL A 142 7.75 11.28 -16.07
C VAL A 142 7.67 9.76 -16.23
N THR A 143 8.69 9.08 -15.72
CA THR A 143 8.92 7.64 -15.82
C THR A 143 9.35 7.08 -14.47
N GLU A 144 9.55 5.76 -14.39
CA GLU A 144 10.04 5.05 -13.20
C GLU A 144 11.49 5.40 -12.84
N LYS A 145 12.20 6.14 -13.69
CA LYS A 145 13.55 6.64 -13.42
C LYS A 145 13.56 7.98 -12.66
N ASP A 146 12.42 8.64 -12.59
CA ASP A 146 12.29 9.97 -11.99
C ASP A 146 11.97 9.87 -10.50
N TRP A 147 12.48 10.84 -9.73
CA TRP A 147 12.27 10.94 -8.29
C TRP A 147 11.89 12.36 -7.91
N SER A 148 10.97 12.49 -6.96
CA SER A 148 10.62 13.77 -6.36
C SER A 148 11.83 14.37 -5.64
N ASN A 149 12.06 15.67 -5.82
CA ASN A 149 13.10 16.39 -5.09
C ASN A 149 12.56 16.88 -3.73
N ILE A 150 13.01 16.25 -2.64
CA ILE A 150 12.55 16.55 -1.28
C ILE A 150 12.96 17.94 -0.77
N ASP A 151 13.97 18.56 -1.38
CA ASP A 151 14.42 19.92 -1.10
C ASP A 151 13.87 20.92 -2.13
N GLY A 152 13.00 20.44 -3.02
CA GLY A 152 12.37 21.22 -4.06
C GLY A 152 11.36 22.24 -3.55
N LYS A 153 11.11 23.28 -4.36
CA LYS A 153 10.07 24.27 -4.06
C LYS A 153 8.68 23.63 -4.08
N ASN A 154 7.81 24.09 -3.18
CA ASN A 154 6.39 23.68 -3.10
C ASN A 154 6.12 22.20 -2.84
N ILE A 155 7.12 21.43 -2.40
CA ILE A 155 6.89 20.04 -2.00
C ILE A 155 6.29 20.01 -0.59
N ASN A 156 5.16 19.33 -0.44
CA ASN A 156 4.49 19.17 0.84
C ASN A 156 4.98 17.92 1.59
N THR A 157 4.67 17.86 2.87
CA THR A 157 5.14 16.80 3.77
C THR A 157 4.65 15.40 3.38
N TYR A 158 3.49 15.26 2.74
CA TYR A 158 3.02 13.97 2.22
C TYR A 158 3.86 13.48 1.03
N GLN A 159 4.23 14.40 0.13
CA GLN A 159 5.13 14.08 -0.99
C GLN A 159 6.52 13.70 -0.47
N LYS A 160 7.03 14.43 0.52
CA LYS A 160 8.28 14.07 1.21
C LYS A 160 8.20 12.69 1.86
N SER A 161 7.14 12.40 2.61
CA SER A 161 7.01 11.11 3.31
C SER A 161 6.99 9.92 2.34
N LYS A 162 6.28 10.03 1.21
CA LYS A 162 6.25 8.98 0.19
C LYS A 162 7.60 8.79 -0.50
N THR A 163 8.28 9.89 -0.81
CA THR A 163 9.62 9.84 -1.41
C THR A 163 10.62 9.18 -0.45
N ILE A 164 10.69 9.64 0.79
CA ILE A 164 11.62 9.12 1.82
C ILE A 164 11.36 7.65 2.12
N ALA A 165 10.10 7.25 2.30
CA ALA A 165 9.75 5.86 2.60
C ALA A 165 10.10 4.92 1.44
N GLU A 166 9.87 5.32 0.19
CA GLU A 166 10.21 4.49 -0.97
C GLU A 166 11.73 4.39 -1.18
N THR A 167 12.46 5.49 -1.08
CA THR A 167 13.93 5.47 -1.14
C THR A 167 14.51 4.55 -0.06
N ALA A 168 14.03 4.66 1.18
CA ALA A 168 14.47 3.82 2.28
C ALA A 168 14.14 2.33 2.07
N ALA A 169 13.01 2.01 1.43
CA ALA A 169 12.67 0.63 1.07
C ALA A 169 13.68 0.03 0.09
N TRP A 170 14.00 0.77 -0.98
CA TRP A 170 15.00 0.33 -1.96
C TRP A 170 16.39 0.19 -1.35
N ASP A 171 16.79 1.14 -0.51
CA ASP A 171 18.10 1.11 0.14
C ASP A 171 18.19 -0.03 1.15
N PHE A 172 17.13 -0.29 1.92
CA PHE A 172 17.08 -1.43 2.82
C PHE A 172 17.30 -2.75 2.07
N VAL A 173 16.59 -2.99 0.96
CA VAL A 173 16.70 -4.24 0.19
C VAL A 173 18.12 -4.48 -0.35
N LYS A 174 18.83 -3.40 -0.73
CA LYS A 174 20.25 -3.50 -1.16
C LYS A 174 21.18 -3.91 -0.02
N THR A 175 20.82 -3.57 1.22
CA THR A 175 21.63 -3.82 2.43
C THR A 175 21.28 -5.11 3.16
N ILE A 176 20.30 -5.89 2.69
CA ILE A 176 19.96 -7.18 3.30
C ILE A 176 21.19 -8.09 3.30
N PRO A 177 21.64 -8.59 4.47
CA PRO A 177 22.79 -9.49 4.56
C PRO A 177 22.59 -10.79 3.78
N ASP A 178 23.67 -11.41 3.29
CA ASP A 178 23.60 -12.66 2.51
C ASP A 178 23.00 -13.85 3.28
N GLY A 179 23.02 -13.81 4.62
CA GLY A 179 22.40 -14.82 5.49
C GLY A 179 20.90 -14.62 5.74
N ASP A 180 20.35 -13.46 5.40
CA ASP A 180 18.94 -13.13 5.55
C ASP A 180 18.17 -13.44 4.26
N ASN A 181 16.83 -13.42 4.34
CA ASN A 181 15.97 -13.64 3.20
C ASN A 181 15.97 -12.42 2.25
N LYS A 182 16.65 -12.54 1.11
CA LYS A 182 16.66 -11.53 0.06
C LYS A 182 15.42 -11.63 -0.84
N PHE A 183 14.29 -11.17 -0.30
CA PHE A 183 13.04 -11.08 -1.06
C PHE A 183 13.13 -10.06 -2.21
N LYS A 184 12.25 -10.21 -3.21
CA LYS A 184 12.09 -9.24 -4.32
C LYS A 184 11.22 -8.06 -3.90
N LEU A 185 11.49 -6.86 -4.41
CA LEU A 185 10.70 -5.66 -4.10
C LEU A 185 10.14 -5.06 -5.40
N THR A 186 8.84 -4.77 -5.41
CA THR A 186 8.22 -3.91 -6.44
C THR A 186 7.53 -2.74 -5.76
N CYS A 187 7.76 -1.52 -6.25
CA CYS A 187 6.98 -0.35 -5.85
C CYS A 187 5.92 -0.07 -6.91
N LEU A 188 4.68 0.17 -6.47
CA LEU A 188 3.62 0.70 -7.32
C LEU A 188 3.30 2.13 -6.92
N ASN A 189 3.26 3.03 -7.91
CA ASN A 189 3.16 4.47 -7.71
C ASN A 189 1.82 5.00 -8.26
N PRO A 190 0.67 4.66 -7.65
CA PRO A 190 -0.62 5.15 -8.12
C PRO A 190 -0.75 6.66 -7.95
N GLY A 191 -1.56 7.25 -8.83
CA GLY A 191 -2.05 8.61 -8.68
C GLY A 191 -3.27 8.72 -7.77
N PHE A 192 -4.22 9.55 -8.16
CA PHE A 192 -5.49 9.73 -7.50
C PHE A 192 -6.41 8.52 -7.74
N ILE A 193 -6.48 7.63 -6.75
CA ILE A 193 -7.25 6.40 -6.84
C ILE A 193 -8.75 6.70 -6.72
N VAL A 194 -9.54 6.32 -7.73
CA VAL A 194 -11.00 6.49 -7.79
C VAL A 194 -11.71 5.17 -8.05
N GLY A 195 -13.02 5.11 -7.86
CA GLY A 195 -13.81 3.91 -8.13
C GLY A 195 -14.77 3.55 -6.99
N PRO A 196 -15.38 2.35 -7.04
CA PRO A 196 -16.36 1.93 -6.04
C PRO A 196 -15.68 1.65 -4.69
N SER A 197 -16.31 2.07 -3.60
CA SER A 197 -15.89 1.67 -2.25
C SER A 197 -16.60 0.38 -1.83
N LEU A 198 -15.84 -0.58 -1.30
CA LEU A 198 -16.37 -1.82 -0.73
C LEU A 198 -16.69 -1.67 0.77
N THR A 199 -16.38 -0.51 1.34
CA THR A 199 -16.48 -0.19 2.76
C THR A 199 -16.94 1.25 2.93
N GLU A 200 -17.44 1.64 4.09
CA GLU A 200 -17.71 3.06 4.41
C GLU A 200 -16.43 3.84 4.78
N VAL A 201 -15.25 3.38 4.32
CA VAL A 201 -13.97 3.92 4.74
C VAL A 201 -13.69 5.27 4.10
N GLU A 202 -13.21 6.19 4.94
CA GLU A 202 -12.63 7.45 4.50
C GLU A 202 -11.28 7.20 3.82
N GLY A 203 -11.16 7.68 2.58
CA GLY A 203 -9.89 7.85 1.88
C GLY A 203 -9.88 9.24 1.26
N THR A 204 -8.72 9.90 1.20
CA THR A 204 -8.64 11.31 0.75
C THR A 204 -9.31 11.53 -0.60
N SER A 205 -9.12 10.60 -1.55
CA SER A 205 -9.73 10.69 -2.87
C SER A 205 -11.24 10.50 -2.85
N VAL A 206 -11.74 9.51 -2.11
CA VAL A 206 -13.17 9.26 -1.89
C VAL A 206 -13.83 10.48 -1.24
N THR A 207 -13.18 11.10 -0.25
CA THR A 207 -13.68 12.29 0.45
C THR A 207 -13.78 13.50 -0.47
N ILE A 208 -12.80 13.72 -1.35
CA ILE A 208 -12.84 14.82 -2.33
C ILE A 208 -14.01 14.61 -3.31
N ILE A 209 -14.17 13.40 -3.86
CA ILE A 209 -15.29 13.10 -4.77
C ILE A 209 -16.64 13.26 -4.07
N LYS A 210 -16.77 12.75 -2.83
CA LYS A 210 -17.99 12.89 -2.01
C LYS A 210 -18.33 14.37 -1.78
N ARG A 211 -17.36 15.20 -1.44
CA ARG A 211 -17.55 16.65 -1.25
C ARG A 211 -18.02 17.35 -2.52
N ILE A 212 -17.48 16.98 -3.68
CA ILE A 212 -17.94 17.50 -4.98
C ILE A 212 -19.39 17.09 -5.23
N MET A 213 -19.73 15.80 -5.06
CA MET A 213 -21.08 15.28 -5.28
C MET A 213 -22.11 15.90 -4.34
N ASN A 214 -21.73 16.14 -3.09
CA ASN A 214 -22.57 16.74 -2.06
C ASN A 214 -22.64 18.28 -2.12
N ARG A 215 -21.92 18.92 -3.06
CA ARG A 215 -21.82 20.40 -3.17
C ARG A 215 -21.25 21.05 -1.90
N GLU A 216 -20.35 20.36 -1.21
CA GLU A 216 -19.68 20.84 0.01
C GLU A 216 -18.38 21.63 -0.31
N MET A 217 -17.98 21.70 -1.58
CA MET A 217 -16.84 22.50 -1.99
C MET A 217 -17.22 23.99 -2.13
N PRO A 218 -16.56 24.91 -1.40
CA PRO A 218 -16.88 26.34 -1.43
C PRO A 218 -16.54 27.04 -2.75
N GLY A 219 -15.88 26.34 -3.68
CA GLY A 219 -15.56 26.79 -5.03
C GLY A 219 -15.04 25.63 -5.88
N LEU A 220 -14.83 25.87 -7.18
CA LEU A 220 -14.27 24.88 -8.13
C LEU A 220 -12.85 25.30 -8.53
N PRO A 221 -11.81 24.93 -7.75
CA PRO A 221 -10.43 25.22 -8.13
C PRO A 221 -10.04 24.45 -9.40
N MET A 222 -9.21 25.06 -10.25
CA MET A 222 -8.62 24.37 -11.40
C MET A 222 -7.58 23.36 -10.91
N LEU A 223 -8.00 22.12 -10.71
CA LEU A 223 -7.16 21.01 -10.26
C LEU A 223 -7.08 19.94 -11.35
N ASN A 224 -5.90 19.36 -11.51
CA ASN A 224 -5.67 18.22 -12.37
C ASN A 224 -5.20 17.04 -11.52
N PHE A 225 -5.83 15.88 -11.71
CA PHE A 225 -5.48 14.64 -11.01
C PHE A 225 -5.10 13.57 -12.03
N HIS A 226 -3.95 12.92 -11.82
CA HIS A 226 -3.61 11.69 -12.54
C HIS A 226 -4.39 10.54 -11.91
N MET A 227 -5.46 10.09 -12.55
CA MET A 227 -6.43 9.17 -11.94
C MET A 227 -6.16 7.71 -12.31
N VAL A 228 -6.47 6.80 -11.39
CA VAL A 228 -6.47 5.35 -11.65
C VAL A 228 -7.65 4.70 -10.95
N ASP A 229 -8.29 3.73 -11.60
CA ASP A 229 -9.36 2.96 -10.96
C ASP A 229 -8.78 2.06 -9.85
N VAL A 230 -9.46 2.00 -8.70
CA VAL A 230 -9.06 1.20 -7.54
C VAL A 230 -8.98 -0.29 -7.87
N ARG A 231 -9.83 -0.78 -8.79
CA ARG A 231 -9.84 -2.17 -9.24
C ARG A 231 -8.61 -2.47 -10.09
N ASP A 232 -8.21 -1.55 -10.96
CA ASP A 232 -6.99 -1.67 -11.76
C ASP A 232 -5.75 -1.54 -10.89
N CYS A 233 -5.75 -0.64 -9.92
CA CYS A 233 -4.67 -0.51 -8.95
C CYS A 233 -4.50 -1.80 -8.13
N ALA A 234 -5.58 -2.39 -7.61
CA ALA A 234 -5.54 -3.67 -6.91
C ALA A 234 -5.07 -4.82 -7.83
N LYS A 235 -5.54 -4.86 -9.08
CA LYS A 235 -5.10 -5.83 -10.07
C LYS A 235 -3.60 -5.70 -10.36
N ALA A 236 -3.08 -4.47 -10.44
CA ALA A 236 -1.66 -4.22 -10.64
C ALA A 236 -0.82 -4.76 -9.47
N HIS A 237 -1.30 -4.70 -8.23
CA HIS A 237 -0.60 -5.30 -7.08
C HIS A 237 -0.47 -6.81 -7.20
N ILE A 238 -1.53 -7.49 -7.63
CA ILE A 238 -1.54 -8.95 -7.81
C ILE A 238 -0.66 -9.34 -9.00
N LEU A 239 -0.75 -8.62 -10.12
CA LEU A 239 0.09 -8.87 -11.28
C LEU A 239 1.58 -8.62 -10.97
N ALA A 240 1.91 -7.57 -10.21
CA ALA A 240 3.27 -7.31 -9.77
C ALA A 240 3.80 -8.43 -8.86
N MET A 241 2.96 -8.90 -7.93
CA MET A 241 3.30 -10.03 -7.05
C MET A 241 3.65 -11.31 -7.83
N GLU A 242 2.90 -11.61 -8.89
CA GLU A 242 3.09 -12.82 -9.71
C GLU A 242 4.20 -12.69 -10.77
N ASN A 243 4.55 -11.47 -11.19
CA ASN A 243 5.41 -11.24 -12.35
C ASN A 243 6.86 -10.93 -11.96
N PRO A 244 7.83 -11.81 -12.28
CA PRO A 244 9.24 -11.56 -12.00
C PRO A 244 9.86 -10.42 -12.82
N LYS A 245 9.19 -9.94 -13.89
CA LYS A 245 9.67 -8.76 -14.65
C LYS A 245 9.50 -7.43 -13.91
N SER A 246 8.81 -7.43 -12.77
CA SER A 246 8.66 -6.23 -11.93
C SER A 246 9.55 -6.24 -10.69
N ASP A 247 10.41 -7.25 -10.54
CA ASP A 247 11.36 -7.41 -9.42
C ASP A 247 12.44 -6.33 -9.36
#